data_AF-A0A7S1N085-F1
#
_entry.id   AF-A0A7S1N085-F1
#
_cell.length_a   1.000
_cell.length_b   1.000
_cell.length_c   1.000
_cell.angle_alpha   90.00
_cell.angle_beta   90.00
_cell.angle_gamma   90.00
#
_symmetry.space_group_name_H-M   'P 1'
#
loop_
_entity.id
_entity.type
_entity.pdbx_description
1 polymer ?
#
loop_
_entity_poly.entity_id
_entity_poly.type
_entity_poly.pdbx_seq_one_letter_code
_entity_poly.pdbx_strand_id
1 'polypeptide(L)'
;HPHTVHAVDPQTGQVVGQFAGPGSVGASGALFADLCVVVFTTTKGRVVGLRTCAPAVLWGHTASAPYFAAPVALGGLCVCCTVTGHVVALTAEAGSPVWSLQHGAEIYNEPTVRWLPPPPAD
;
A
#
# COMPACT_ATOMS: atom_id res chain seq x y z
N HIS A 1 15.32 1.71 14.71
CA HIS A 1 14.51 0.73 15.44
C HIS A 1 13.82 -0.17 14.42
N PRO A 2 13.79 -1.51 14.58
CA PRO A 2 12.93 -2.36 13.77
C PRO A 2 11.48 -2.03 14.12
N HIS A 3 10.66 -1.80 13.10
CA HIS A 3 9.24 -1.53 13.30
C HIS A 3 8.46 -2.76 12.87
N THR A 4 7.57 -3.17 13.74
CA THR A 4 6.86 -4.42 13.64
C THR A 4 5.43 -4.16 13.19
N VAL A 5 4.97 -4.86 12.16
CA VAL A 5 3.55 -4.91 11.80
C VAL A 5 2.90 -6.05 12.56
N HIS A 6 1.86 -5.74 13.31
CA HIS A 6 1.05 -6.73 14.00
C HIS A 6 -0.23 -6.98 13.19
N ALA A 7 -0.49 -8.24 12.85
CA ALA A 7 -1.80 -8.66 12.38
C ALA A 7 -2.64 -8.96 13.61
N VAL A 8 -3.82 -8.35 13.71
CA VAL A 8 -4.72 -8.48 14.85
C VAL A 8 -6.06 -9.03 14.35
N ASP A 9 -6.60 -10.01 15.06
CA ASP A 9 -7.96 -10.50 14.84
C ASP A 9 -8.95 -9.39 15.21
N PRO A 10 -9.81 -8.93 14.27
CA PRO A 10 -10.73 -7.83 14.52
C PRO A 10 -11.86 -8.19 15.50
N GLN A 11 -12.15 -9.48 15.71
CA GLN A 11 -13.19 -9.94 16.63
C GLN A 11 -12.69 -10.06 18.07
N THR A 12 -11.44 -10.51 18.24
CA THR A 12 -10.88 -10.82 19.56
C THR A 12 -9.84 -9.81 20.03
N GLY A 13 -9.32 -8.97 19.14
CA GLY A 13 -8.21 -8.05 19.43
C GLY A 13 -6.88 -8.76 19.65
N GLN A 14 -6.78 -10.07 19.39
CA GLN A 14 -5.55 -10.82 19.60
C GLN A 14 -4.59 -10.70 18.43
N VAL A 15 -3.29 -10.61 18.72
CA VAL A 15 -2.25 -10.63 17.70
C VAL A 15 -2.18 -12.03 17.10
N VAL A 16 -2.59 -12.17 15.84
CA VAL A 16 -2.55 -13.42 15.06
C VAL A 16 -1.28 -13.57 14.23
N GLY A 17 -0.48 -12.51 14.13
CA GLY A 17 0.80 -12.55 13.43
C GLY A 17 1.65 -11.32 13.72
N GLN A 18 2.97 -11.47 13.62
CA GLN A 18 3.92 -10.40 13.84
C GLN A 18 4.99 -10.43 12.74
N PHE A 19 5.21 -9.30 12.08
CA PHE A 19 6.20 -9.16 11.02
C PHE A 19 7.21 -8.08 11.37
N ALA A 20 8.49 -8.45 11.45
CA ALA A 20 9.55 -7.46 11.45
C ALA A 20 9.69 -6.89 10.03
N GLY A 21 9.18 -5.69 9.81
CA GLY A 21 9.32 -5.00 8.53
C GLY A 21 10.71 -4.37 8.39
N PRO A 22 11.21 -4.17 7.15
CA PRO A 22 12.53 -3.61 6.87
C PRO A 22 12.67 -2.10 7.21
N GLY A 23 11.68 -1.48 7.85
CA GLY A 23 11.66 -0.06 8.18
C GLY A 23 10.37 0.36 8.86
N SER A 24 10.28 1.64 9.25
CA SER A 24 9.07 2.21 9.85
C SER A 24 7.90 2.13 8.88
N VAL A 25 6.78 1.59 9.34
CA VAL A 25 5.50 1.71 8.65
C VAL A 25 5.03 3.15 8.86
N GLY A 26 5.00 3.92 7.77
CA GLY A 26 4.72 5.35 7.81
C GLY A 26 3.24 5.68 7.92
N ALA A 27 2.37 4.76 7.49
CA ALA A 27 0.93 4.97 7.39
C ALA A 27 0.12 3.67 7.52
N SER A 28 -1.19 3.80 7.76
CA SER A 28 -2.16 2.69 7.76
C SER A 28 -2.11 1.89 6.46
N GLY A 29 -2.37 0.57 6.51
CA GLY A 29 -2.40 -0.30 5.32
C GLY A 29 -3.76 -0.35 4.62
N ALA A 30 -3.78 -0.88 3.40
CA ALA A 30 -4.98 -1.15 2.62
C ALA A 30 -5.31 -2.66 2.61
N LEU A 31 -6.56 -3.02 2.90
CA LEU A 31 -7.04 -4.40 2.90
C LEU A 31 -7.79 -4.73 1.60
N PHE A 32 -7.39 -5.83 0.96
CA PHE A 32 -8.10 -6.47 -0.14
C PHE A 32 -8.70 -7.78 0.38
N ALA A 33 -9.93 -7.71 0.89
CA ALA A 33 -10.57 -8.83 1.59
C ALA A 33 -10.74 -10.05 0.69
N ASP A 34 -11.20 -9.85 -0.55
CA ASP A 34 -11.41 -10.93 -1.54
C ASP A 34 -10.12 -11.67 -1.90
N LEU A 35 -8.97 -10.99 -1.77
CA LEU A 35 -7.65 -11.53 -2.07
C LEU A 35 -6.91 -12.04 -0.83
N CYS A 36 -7.45 -11.80 0.37
CA CYS A 36 -6.75 -11.99 1.64
C CYS A 36 -5.36 -11.31 1.65
N VAL A 37 -5.28 -10.07 1.14
CA VAL A 37 -4.03 -9.29 1.08
C VAL A 37 -4.15 -8.00 1.87
N VAL A 38 -3.16 -7.71 2.70
CA VAL A 38 -2.93 -6.37 3.27
C VAL A 38 -1.70 -5.77 2.62
N VAL A 39 -1.81 -4.54 2.15
CA VAL A 39 -0.70 -3.77 1.60
C VAL A 39 -0.36 -2.62 2.52
N PHE A 40 0.92 -2.41 2.80
CA PHE A 40 1.39 -1.25 3.56
C PHE A 40 2.66 -0.66 2.96
N THR A 41 2.93 0.59 3.33
CA THR A 41 4.09 1.35 2.86
C THR A 41 5.08 1.62 3.99
N THR A 42 6.34 1.83 3.61
CA THR A 42 7.41 2.09 4.57
C THR A 42 8.18 3.37 4.22
N THR A 43 8.72 4.01 5.25
CA THR A 43 9.59 5.19 5.11
C THR A 43 10.92 4.88 4.42
N LYS A 44 11.24 3.60 4.20
CA LYS A 44 12.39 3.12 3.42
C LYS A 44 12.07 2.94 1.94
N GLY A 45 10.92 3.42 1.46
CA GLY A 45 10.55 3.36 0.04
C GLY A 45 10.07 1.98 -0.41
N ARG A 46 9.58 1.14 0.52
CA ARG A 46 8.95 -0.15 0.15
C ARG A 46 7.45 -0.13 0.29
N VAL A 47 6.78 -0.78 -0.66
CA VAL A 47 5.40 -1.25 -0.57
C VAL A 47 5.46 -2.77 -0.36
N VAL A 48 4.71 -3.30 0.59
CA VAL A 48 4.74 -4.72 0.95
C VAL A 48 3.33 -5.27 0.94
N GLY A 49 3.12 -6.37 0.21
CA GLY A 49 1.88 -7.16 0.26
C GLY A 49 2.05 -8.36 1.18
N LEU A 50 1.15 -8.51 2.14
CA LEU A 50 1.09 -9.64 3.07
C LEU A 50 -0.17 -10.44 2.84
N ARG A 51 -0.07 -11.76 2.94
CA ARG A 51 -1.23 -12.64 3.03
C ARG A 51 -1.79 -12.62 4.45
N THR A 52 -3.10 -12.43 4.57
CA THR A 52 -3.79 -12.38 5.87
C THR A 52 -4.17 -13.77 6.40
N CYS A 53 -4.50 -14.71 5.52
CA CYS A 53 -4.90 -16.08 5.92
C CYS A 53 -3.72 -16.96 6.37
N ALA A 54 -2.50 -16.63 5.94
CA ALA A 54 -1.26 -17.26 6.35
C ALA A 54 -0.19 -16.16 6.39
N PRO A 55 0.14 -15.62 7.57
CA PRO A 55 1.00 -14.46 7.71
C PRO A 55 2.37 -14.64 7.02
N ALA A 56 2.46 -14.17 5.77
CA ALA A 56 3.67 -14.26 4.94
C ALA A 56 3.74 -13.06 3.98
N VAL A 57 4.96 -12.65 3.66
CA VAL A 57 5.21 -11.67 2.59
C VAL A 57 4.92 -12.33 1.25
N LEU A 58 3.98 -11.75 0.50
CA LEU A 58 3.64 -12.20 -0.85
C LEU A 58 4.58 -11.57 -1.88
N TRP A 59 4.79 -10.26 -1.76
CA TRP A 59 5.57 -9.48 -2.70
C TRP A 59 6.07 -8.18 -2.05
N GLY A 60 7.05 -7.56 -2.70
CA GLY A 60 7.55 -6.25 -2.32
C GLY A 60 7.89 -5.41 -3.55
N HIS A 61 7.56 -4.13 -3.50
CA HIS A 61 7.92 -3.14 -4.51
C HIS A 61 8.78 -2.06 -3.87
N THR A 62 9.87 -1.66 -4.53
CA THR A 62 10.80 -0.65 -4.01
C THR A 62 10.81 0.57 -4.94
N ALA A 63 10.66 1.76 -4.36
CA ALA A 63 10.86 3.03 -5.03
C ALA A 63 12.16 3.71 -4.59
N SER A 64 12.59 4.70 -5.36
CA SER A 64 13.77 5.52 -5.07
C SER A 64 13.57 6.54 -3.94
N ALA A 65 12.34 6.70 -3.44
CA ALA A 65 11.98 7.67 -2.41
C ALA A 65 11.03 7.08 -1.35
N PRO A 66 11.02 7.64 -0.13
CA PRO A 66 10.11 7.23 0.93
C PRO A 66 8.62 7.31 0.55
N TYR A 67 7.83 6.40 1.11
CA TYR A 67 6.37 6.51 1.13
C TYR A 67 5.93 6.96 2.52
N PHE A 68 5.27 8.11 2.61
CA PHE A 68 4.69 8.62 3.87
C PHE A 68 3.17 8.49 3.92
N ALA A 69 2.52 8.36 2.77
CA ALA A 69 1.07 8.18 2.67
C ALA A 69 0.65 6.71 2.77
N ALA A 70 -0.58 6.50 3.25
CA ALA A 70 -1.26 5.21 3.18
C ALA A 70 -1.51 4.82 1.72
N PRO A 71 -1.38 3.54 1.35
CA PRO A 71 -1.85 3.05 0.07
C PRO A 71 -3.38 3.14 -0.06
N VAL A 72 -3.87 3.37 -1.27
CA VAL A 72 -5.31 3.36 -1.60
C VAL A 72 -5.68 2.09 -2.34
N ALA A 73 -6.70 1.37 -1.88
CA ALA A 73 -7.27 0.24 -2.60
C ALA A 73 -8.30 0.71 -3.65
N LEU A 74 -8.13 0.26 -4.89
CA LEU A 74 -9.01 0.59 -6.01
C LEU A 74 -9.12 -0.61 -6.96
N GLY A 75 -10.22 -1.36 -6.91
CA GLY A 75 -10.53 -2.38 -7.93
C GLY A 75 -9.40 -3.39 -8.18
N GLY A 76 -8.80 -3.94 -7.11
CA GLY A 76 -7.66 -4.87 -7.20
C GLY A 76 -6.30 -4.19 -7.39
N LEU A 77 -6.25 -2.87 -7.48
CA LEU A 77 -5.03 -2.07 -7.51
C LEU A 77 -4.78 -1.43 -6.15
N CYS A 78 -3.50 -1.31 -5.81
CA CYS A 78 -3.00 -0.51 -4.72
C CYS A 78 -2.26 0.70 -5.29
N VAL A 79 -2.75 1.90 -5.01
CA VAL A 79 -2.14 3.15 -5.44
C VAL A 79 -1.29 3.71 -4.29
N CYS A 80 -0.01 3.96 -4.56
CA CYS A 80 0.96 4.47 -3.60
C CYS A 80 1.61 5.75 -4.13
N CYS A 81 1.97 6.68 -3.24
CA CYS A 81 2.69 7.89 -3.61
C CYS A 81 3.92 8.11 -2.74
N THR A 82 5.06 8.35 -3.37
CA THR A 82 6.29 8.76 -2.68
C THR A 82 6.24 10.25 -2.32
N VAL A 83 7.11 10.65 -1.39
CA VAL A 83 7.28 12.06 -1.00
C VAL A 83 7.74 12.95 -2.15
N THR A 84 8.43 12.38 -3.14
CA THR A 84 8.90 13.08 -4.35
C THR A 84 7.82 13.17 -5.44
N GLY A 85 6.56 12.84 -5.12
CA GLY A 85 5.46 12.94 -6.06
C GLY A 85 5.36 11.82 -7.09
N HIS A 86 6.10 10.71 -6.91
CA HIS A 86 5.96 9.54 -7.78
C HIS A 86 4.75 8.71 -7.31
N VAL A 87 3.72 8.63 -8.16
CA VAL A 87 2.52 7.82 -7.94
C VAL A 87 2.65 6.54 -8.75
N VAL A 88 2.40 5.40 -8.12
CA VAL A 88 2.40 4.09 -8.78
C VAL A 88 1.14 3.32 -8.41
N ALA A 89 0.52 2.66 -9.39
CA ALA A 89 -0.48 1.64 -9.15
C ALA A 89 0.11 0.26 -9.35
N LEU A 90 -0.04 -0.58 -8.32
CA LEU A 90 0.41 -1.96 -8.31
C LEU A 90 -0.80 -2.89 -8.24
N THR A 91 -0.74 -4.05 -8.89
CA THR A 91 -1.72 -5.12 -8.64
C THR A 91 -1.63 -5.57 -7.18
N ALA A 92 -2.74 -5.74 -6.48
CA ALA A 92 -2.74 -6.23 -5.11
C ALA A 92 -2.24 -7.67 -4.98
N GLU A 93 -2.43 -8.50 -6.01
CA GLU A 93 -2.06 -9.92 -6.00
C GLU A 93 -0.55 -10.14 -6.11
N ALA A 94 0.13 -9.39 -6.98
CA ALA A 94 1.51 -9.64 -7.36
C ALA A 94 2.47 -8.46 -7.11
N GLY A 95 1.95 -7.28 -6.75
CA GLY A 95 2.75 -6.06 -6.65
C GLY A 95 3.32 -5.56 -7.99
N SER A 96 2.78 -6.05 -9.12
CA SER A 96 3.23 -5.66 -10.45
C SER A 96 2.72 -4.27 -10.82
N PRO A 97 3.56 -3.37 -11.37
CA PRO A 97 3.14 -2.04 -11.76
C PRO A 97 2.20 -2.09 -12.98
N VAL A 98 1.05 -1.43 -12.85
CA VAL A 98 0.06 -1.27 -13.94
C VAL A 98 0.26 0.06 -14.64
N TRP A 99 0.50 1.12 -13.87
CA TRP A 99 0.83 2.45 -14.37
C TRP A 99 1.64 3.23 -13.33
N SER A 100 2.34 4.27 -13.78
CA SER A 100 3.01 5.24 -12.93
C SER A 100 2.90 6.66 -13.48
N LEU A 101 2.99 7.63 -12.58
CA LEU A 101 2.93 9.06 -12.88
C LEU A 101 3.96 9.79 -12.02
N GLN A 102 4.70 10.72 -12.61
CA GLN A 102 5.53 11.65 -11.87
C GLN A 102 4.80 12.98 -11.75
N HIS A 103 4.38 13.33 -10.53
CA HIS A 103 3.91 14.66 -10.20
C HIS A 103 5.12 15.55 -9.90
N GLY A 104 5.15 16.77 -10.45
CA GLY A 104 6.29 17.69 -10.35
C GLY A 104 6.44 18.44 -9.02
N ALA A 105 5.70 18.02 -7.98
CA ALA A 105 5.70 18.64 -6.67
C ALA A 105 5.74 17.58 -5.57
N GLU A 106 6.28 17.96 -4.41
CA GLU A 106 6.35 17.09 -3.23
C GLU A 106 4.95 16.75 -2.73
N ILE A 107 4.71 15.47 -2.44
CA ILE A 107 3.42 14.97 -1.94
C ILE A 107 3.63 14.48 -0.51
N TYR A 108 3.18 15.30 0.45
CA TYR A 108 3.25 14.97 1.88
C TYR A 108 1.93 14.40 2.43
N ASN A 109 0.83 14.54 1.69
CA ASN A 109 -0.51 14.14 2.11
C ASN A 109 -0.96 12.82 1.45
N GLU A 110 -1.94 12.15 2.06
CA GLU A 110 -2.53 10.94 1.52
C GLU A 110 -3.26 11.21 0.19
N PRO A 111 -2.96 10.47 -0.90
CA PRO A 111 -3.64 10.65 -2.17
C PRO A 111 -5.11 10.24 -2.01
N THR A 112 -6.04 11.09 -2.44
CA THR A 112 -7.45 10.71 -2.55
C THR A 112 -7.76 10.32 -3.98
N VAL A 113 -8.29 9.12 -4.18
CA VAL A 113 -8.74 8.65 -5.49
C VAL A 113 -10.24 8.88 -5.60
N ARG A 114 -10.67 9.51 -6.70
CA ARG A 114 -12.08 9.66 -7.05
C ARG A 114 -12.32 9.08 -8.44
N TRP A 115 -13.26 8.14 -8.55
CA TRP A 115 -13.77 7.72 -9.85
C TRP A 115 -14.66 8.84 -10.43
N LEU A 116 -14.35 9.26 -11.65
CA LEU A 116 -15.21 10.15 -12.42
C LEU A 116 -15.87 9.31 -13.52
N PRO A 117 -17.20 9.36 -13.69
CA PRO A 117 -17.83 8.75 -14.84
C PRO A 117 -17.24 9.37 -16.12
N PRO A 118 -17.19 8.60 -17.22
CA PRO A 118 -16.82 9.18 -18.50
C PRO A 118 -17.73 10.38 -18.80
N PRO A 119 -17.20 11.45 -19.44
CA PRO A 119 -18.05 12.55 -19.88
C PRO A 119 -19.17 11.97 -20.77
N PRO A 120 -20.39 12.55 -20.71
CA PRO A 120 -21.46 12.14 -21.61
C PRO A 120 -20.98 12.22 -23.06
N ALA A 121 -21.36 11.24 -23.88
CA ALA A 121 -21.09 11.29 -25.31
C ALA A 121 -21.88 12.46 -25.93
N ASP A 122 -21.21 13.26 -26.76
CA ASP A 122 -21.82 14.34 -27.57
C ASP A 122 -22.83 13.78 -28.58
#